data_AF-A0A8D2IX71-F1
#
_entry.id   AF-A0A8D2IX71-F1
#
_cell.length_a   1.000
_cell.length_b   1.000
_cell.length_c   1.000
_cell.angle_alpha   90.00
_cell.angle_beta   90.00
_cell.angle_gamma   90.00
#
_symmetry.space_group_name_H-M   'P 1'
#
loop_
_entity.id
_entity.type
_entity.pdbx_description
1 polymer ?
#
loop_
_entity_poly.entity_id
_entity_poly.type
_entity_poly.pdbx_seq_one_letter_code
_entity_poly.pdbx_strand_id
1 'polypeptide(L)'
;MAQGSSDMETTDQEESSPNMIVYRKIEDIITRMQDDKAGGVPIRTVKSFLSKIPSVVTGADIVQWLMKNLSIEDPAEAIHMGSLIAAQGYIFPISDHVLTLKDDGTFYRFQAPYFWPSNCWEPENTDYAIYLCKRTMQNKARLELADYEAENLARLQRAFARKWEFIFMQAEAQVKIDRKKDKTERKILDSQERAFWDVHRPVPGCVNTTEMDIRKCRRMKNPQRVKKSVYGVTEDSQSQSPVHMPSQPVRKTTKDDVRKQITFLNVQIDRHCLKMSKVAESLITYSEQYLEYDPFITPAEPSNPWINDDTVFWDLEISKEPSQHRVKRWGFSIDEVLKDPVGRDQFLRFLESEFSSENLRFWLAVQDLKKQPLQDVATRVEDIWQEFLAPGAQSAINLDSHSYEITSQNVKDPGRYTYEDAQEHIYKLMKSDSYARFLRSNAYQDLLLAKKKGKSLAGKRLTGLMQSS
;
A
#
# COMPACT_ATOMS: atom_id res chain seq x y z
N MET A 1 41.53 -35.67 1.52
CA MET A 1 41.60 -35.12 0.16
C MET A 1 40.26 -35.32 -0.52
N ALA A 2 39.85 -34.32 -1.31
CA ALA A 2 38.60 -34.21 -2.07
C ALA A 2 37.33 -33.89 -1.25
N GLN A 3 37.18 -32.60 -0.91
CA GLN A 3 35.87 -31.95 -0.79
C GLN A 3 35.34 -31.68 -2.21
N GLY A 4 34.18 -32.22 -2.53
CA GLY A 4 33.39 -31.83 -3.69
C GLY A 4 32.39 -30.76 -3.25
N SER A 5 32.60 -29.53 -3.72
CA SER A 5 31.64 -28.43 -3.62
C SER A 5 30.40 -28.80 -4.44
N SER A 6 29.25 -28.92 -3.80
CA SER A 6 27.96 -28.92 -4.49
C SER A 6 27.60 -27.48 -4.80
N ASP A 7 27.89 -27.03 -6.02
CA ASP A 7 27.35 -25.80 -6.57
C ASP A 7 25.82 -25.92 -6.59
N MET A 8 25.16 -25.21 -5.68
CA MET A 8 23.75 -24.92 -5.82
C MET A 8 23.61 -23.97 -7.00
N GLU A 9 23.11 -24.49 -8.13
CA GLU A 9 22.56 -23.67 -9.20
C GLU A 9 21.53 -22.70 -8.62
N THR A 10 21.89 -21.42 -8.57
CA THR A 10 20.97 -20.32 -8.31
C THR A 10 19.98 -20.27 -9.46
N THR A 11 18.87 -20.97 -9.29
CA THR A 11 17.70 -20.86 -10.18
C THR A 11 17.27 -19.38 -10.25
N ASP A 12 17.20 -18.87 -11.47
CA ASP A 12 16.99 -17.48 -11.82
C ASP A 12 15.87 -16.81 -11.01
N GLN A 13 16.21 -15.74 -10.27
CA GLN A 13 15.23 -14.90 -9.57
C GLN A 13 14.27 -14.17 -10.54
N GLU A 14 14.57 -14.13 -11.84
CA GLU A 14 13.87 -13.33 -12.85
C GLU A 14 12.55 -13.95 -13.36
N GLU A 15 12.30 -15.25 -13.13
CA GLU A 15 11.07 -15.94 -13.57
C GLU A 15 10.06 -16.24 -12.44
N SER A 16 10.36 -15.82 -11.22
CA SER A 16 9.50 -16.15 -10.06
C SER A 16 8.18 -15.35 -10.07
N SER A 17 7.05 -16.04 -9.84
CA SER A 17 5.75 -15.38 -9.64
C SER A 17 5.89 -14.23 -8.61
N PRO A 18 5.23 -13.07 -8.78
CA PRO A 18 5.28 -11.96 -7.84
C PRO A 18 4.84 -12.33 -6.41
N ASN A 19 4.18 -13.48 -6.24
CA ASN A 19 3.74 -13.99 -4.95
C ASN A 19 4.76 -14.98 -4.32
N MET A 20 5.83 -15.37 -5.02
CA MET A 20 6.80 -16.37 -4.55
C MET A 20 7.47 -15.99 -3.23
N ILE A 21 7.76 -14.71 -3.01
CA ILE A 21 8.32 -14.25 -1.73
C ILE A 21 7.36 -14.51 -0.56
N VAL A 22 6.06 -14.39 -0.80
CA VAL A 22 5.04 -14.67 0.23
C VAL A 22 4.96 -16.17 0.47
N TYR A 23 4.92 -16.99 -0.58
CA TYR A 23 4.91 -18.45 -0.46
C TYR A 23 6.11 -18.97 0.32
N ARG A 24 7.33 -18.55 -0.04
CA ARG A 24 8.56 -18.94 0.68
C ARG A 24 8.52 -18.58 2.17
N LYS A 25 7.96 -17.42 2.53
CA LYS A 25 7.80 -17.02 3.95
C LYS A 25 6.81 -17.91 4.69
N ILE A 26 5.69 -18.29 4.04
CA ILE A 26 4.72 -19.21 4.63
C ILE A 26 5.34 -20.60 4.78
N GLU A 27 6.06 -21.08 3.78
CA GLU A 27 6.73 -22.38 3.78
C GLU A 27 7.79 -22.50 4.88
N ASP A 28 8.53 -21.43 5.14
CA ASP A 28 9.46 -21.36 6.27
C ASP A 28 8.74 -21.53 7.62
N ILE A 29 7.60 -20.85 7.79
CA ILE A 29 6.74 -21.00 8.97
C ILE A 29 6.24 -22.45 9.07
N ILE A 30 5.73 -23.02 7.99
CA ILE A 30 5.21 -24.40 7.92
C ILE A 30 6.29 -25.44 8.22
N THR A 31 7.53 -25.19 7.79
CA THR A 31 8.67 -26.05 8.08
C THR A 31 9.00 -26.03 9.57
N ARG A 32 9.04 -24.84 10.18
CA ARG A 32 9.24 -24.68 11.63
C ARG A 32 8.10 -25.28 12.45
N MET A 33 6.86 -25.18 11.99
CA MET A 33 5.70 -25.80 12.64
C MET A 33 5.79 -27.33 12.66
N GLN A 34 6.47 -27.95 11.70
CA GLN A 34 6.63 -29.41 11.60
C GLN A 34 7.92 -29.93 12.24
N ASP A 35 8.77 -29.05 12.79
CA ASP A 35 10.03 -29.45 13.43
C ASP A 35 9.80 -29.87 14.89
N ASP A 36 9.58 -31.16 15.11
CA ASP A 36 9.41 -31.76 16.43
C ASP A 36 10.59 -31.47 17.39
N LYS A 37 11.82 -31.26 16.87
CA LYS A 37 13.01 -31.01 17.69
C LYS A 37 13.10 -29.56 18.14
N ALA A 38 12.57 -28.64 17.34
CA ALA A 38 12.56 -27.20 17.63
C ALA A 38 11.28 -26.74 18.36
N GLY A 39 10.43 -27.67 18.81
CA GLY A 39 9.18 -27.35 19.49
C GLY A 39 8.05 -26.98 18.52
N GLY A 40 7.97 -27.67 17.38
CA GLY A 40 6.86 -27.63 16.44
C GLY A 40 5.49 -27.97 17.06
N VAL A 41 4.45 -27.86 16.25
CA VAL A 41 3.07 -28.17 16.66
C VAL A 41 2.93 -29.69 16.86
N PRO A 42 2.36 -30.16 17.99
CA PRO A 42 2.30 -31.58 18.29
C PRO A 42 1.37 -32.35 17.33
N ILE A 43 1.95 -33.13 16.40
CA ILE A 43 1.21 -33.99 15.48
C ILE A 43 0.78 -35.28 16.20
N ARG A 44 -0.52 -35.56 16.25
CA ARG A 44 -1.10 -36.67 17.02
C ARG A 44 -1.93 -37.62 16.17
N THR A 45 -2.08 -38.85 16.66
CA THR A 45 -3.11 -39.79 16.19
C THR A 45 -4.24 -39.86 17.21
N VAL A 46 -5.41 -39.36 16.86
CA VAL A 46 -6.58 -39.34 17.73
C VAL A 46 -7.39 -40.62 17.54
N LYS A 47 -7.70 -41.31 18.65
CA LYS A 47 -8.53 -42.52 18.67
C LYS A 47 -9.84 -42.24 19.40
N SER A 48 -10.95 -42.59 18.78
CA SER A 48 -12.29 -42.63 19.35
C SER A 48 -12.88 -44.03 19.18
N PHE A 49 -14.06 -44.27 19.77
CA PHE A 49 -14.77 -45.55 19.63
C PHE A 49 -15.07 -45.91 18.16
N LEU A 50 -15.35 -44.90 17.31
CA LEU A 50 -15.76 -45.09 15.92
C LEU A 50 -14.64 -44.82 14.90
N SER A 51 -13.57 -44.13 15.28
CA SER A 51 -12.57 -43.65 14.33
C SER A 51 -11.17 -43.57 14.92
N LYS A 52 -10.17 -43.85 14.07
CA LYS A 52 -8.76 -43.53 14.30
C LYS A 52 -8.33 -42.54 13.22
N ILE A 53 -7.94 -41.34 13.62
CA ILE A 53 -7.56 -40.23 12.75
C ILE A 53 -6.07 -39.94 12.99
N PRO A 54 -5.16 -40.40 12.11
CA PRO A 54 -3.72 -40.20 12.27
C PRO A 54 -3.27 -38.83 11.76
N SER A 55 -2.10 -38.37 12.20
CA SER A 55 -1.39 -37.19 11.68
C SER A 55 -2.24 -35.93 11.64
N VAL A 56 -2.81 -35.53 12.78
CA VAL A 56 -3.59 -34.29 12.93
C VAL A 56 -3.01 -33.40 14.01
N VAL A 57 -3.25 -32.10 13.87
CA VAL A 57 -2.97 -31.06 14.87
C VAL A 57 -4.28 -30.35 15.21
N THR A 58 -4.39 -29.76 16.41
CA THR A 58 -5.58 -28.96 16.75
C THR A 58 -5.41 -27.51 16.32
N GLY A 59 -6.52 -26.82 16.08
CA GLY A 59 -6.50 -25.40 15.77
C GLY A 59 -5.89 -24.57 16.90
N ALA A 60 -6.25 -24.87 18.14
CA ALA A 60 -5.68 -24.23 19.33
C ALA A 60 -4.14 -24.40 19.42
N ASP A 61 -3.62 -25.60 19.14
CA ASP A 61 -2.17 -25.83 19.14
C ASP A 61 -1.46 -24.99 18.05
N ILE A 62 -2.07 -24.82 16.87
CA ILE A 62 -1.53 -23.95 15.81
C ILE A 62 -1.52 -22.49 16.25
N VAL A 63 -2.63 -21.97 16.79
CA VAL A 63 -2.75 -20.57 17.23
C VAL A 63 -1.72 -20.26 18.31
N GLN A 64 -1.63 -21.11 19.33
CA GLN A 64 -0.65 -20.97 20.41
C GLN A 64 0.79 -21.00 19.89
N TRP A 65 1.08 -21.88 18.92
CA TRP A 65 2.40 -21.94 18.31
C TRP A 65 2.74 -20.66 17.55
N LEU A 66 1.80 -20.11 16.77
CA LEU A 66 1.98 -18.85 16.03
C LEU A 66 2.23 -17.68 16.98
N MET A 67 1.41 -17.54 18.03
CA MET A 67 1.57 -16.49 19.04
C MET A 67 2.96 -16.53 19.68
N LYS A 68 3.39 -17.72 20.12
CA LYS A 68 4.67 -17.90 20.80
C LYS A 68 5.87 -17.69 19.87
N ASN A 69 5.87 -18.28 18.68
CA ASN A 69 7.06 -18.34 17.81
C ASN A 69 7.20 -17.14 16.88
N LEU A 70 6.13 -16.36 16.70
CA LEU A 70 6.13 -15.13 15.90
C LEU A 70 5.90 -13.88 16.75
N SER A 71 5.89 -14.02 18.09
CA SER A 71 5.70 -12.94 19.05
C SER A 71 4.44 -12.11 18.81
N ILE A 72 3.32 -12.80 18.54
CA ILE A 72 2.02 -12.16 18.31
C ILE A 72 1.29 -12.04 19.64
N GLU A 73 0.96 -10.81 20.02
CA GLU A 73 0.30 -10.50 21.30
C GLU A 73 -1.23 -10.71 21.22
N ASP A 74 -1.86 -10.33 20.12
CA ASP A 74 -3.30 -10.46 19.90
C ASP A 74 -3.65 -11.84 19.29
N PRO A 75 -4.43 -12.69 19.99
CA PRO A 75 -4.91 -13.95 19.42
C PRO A 75 -5.65 -13.79 18.09
N ALA A 76 -6.37 -12.67 17.88
CA ALA A 76 -7.10 -12.44 16.64
C ALA A 76 -6.16 -12.30 15.43
N GLU A 77 -4.99 -11.68 15.60
CA GLU A 77 -3.96 -11.60 14.56
C GLU A 77 -3.38 -12.98 14.23
N ALA A 78 -3.12 -13.81 15.25
CA ALA A 78 -2.63 -15.17 15.05
C ALA A 78 -3.65 -16.07 14.32
N ILE A 79 -4.93 -15.97 14.69
CA ILE A 79 -6.03 -16.67 14.01
C ILE A 79 -6.17 -16.19 12.56
N HIS A 80 -6.08 -14.88 12.32
CA HIS A 80 -6.16 -14.31 10.99
C HIS A 80 -5.01 -14.81 10.10
N MET A 81 -3.77 -14.71 10.57
CA MET A 81 -2.60 -15.20 9.84
C MET A 81 -2.68 -16.71 9.59
N GLY A 82 -3.07 -17.51 10.59
CA GLY A 82 -3.25 -18.94 10.42
C GLY A 82 -4.36 -19.28 9.42
N SER A 83 -5.44 -18.49 9.38
CA SER A 83 -6.50 -18.62 8.38
C SER A 83 -6.01 -18.27 6.97
N LEU A 84 -5.12 -17.27 6.82
CA LEU A 84 -4.48 -16.98 5.53
C LEU A 84 -3.56 -18.12 5.07
N ILE A 85 -2.80 -18.73 6.00
CA ILE A 85 -1.98 -19.91 5.70
C ILE A 85 -2.85 -21.10 5.26
N ALA A 86 -4.00 -21.29 5.91
CA ALA A 86 -4.99 -22.30 5.53
C ALA A 86 -5.59 -22.03 4.15
N ALA A 87 -6.02 -20.80 3.88
CA ALA A 87 -6.61 -20.39 2.60
C ALA A 87 -5.63 -20.48 1.41
N GLN A 88 -4.33 -20.44 1.67
CA GLN A 88 -3.28 -20.71 0.67
C GLN A 88 -2.97 -22.21 0.50
N GLY A 89 -3.61 -23.08 1.28
CA GLY A 89 -3.54 -24.53 1.12
C GLY A 89 -2.42 -25.23 1.87
N TYR A 90 -1.70 -24.56 2.78
CA TYR A 90 -0.59 -25.20 3.51
C TYR A 90 -1.04 -26.04 4.70
N ILE A 91 -2.16 -25.65 5.31
CA ILE A 91 -2.88 -26.42 6.32
C ILE A 91 -4.36 -26.45 5.94
N PHE A 92 -5.08 -27.50 6.33
CA PHE A 92 -6.50 -27.60 6.01
C PHE A 92 -7.29 -28.36 7.08
N PRO A 93 -8.53 -27.95 7.37
CA PRO A 93 -9.41 -28.69 8.27
C PRO A 93 -9.80 -30.02 7.63
N ILE A 94 -9.80 -31.10 8.42
CA ILE A 94 -10.05 -32.44 7.86
C ILE A 94 -11.52 -32.69 7.53
N SER A 95 -12.43 -31.92 8.13
CA SER A 95 -13.88 -32.13 8.11
C SER A 95 -14.68 -31.02 7.43
N ASP A 96 -14.01 -30.02 6.86
CA ASP A 96 -14.64 -28.85 6.24
C ASP A 96 -13.95 -28.53 4.91
N HIS A 97 -14.72 -28.01 3.95
CA HIS A 97 -14.22 -27.50 2.66
C HIS A 97 -13.78 -26.03 2.75
N VAL A 98 -14.25 -25.29 3.77
CA VAL A 98 -13.83 -23.91 4.00
C VAL A 98 -12.47 -23.89 4.68
N LEU A 99 -11.47 -23.35 3.99
CA LEU A 99 -10.07 -23.30 4.45
C LEU A 99 -9.83 -22.11 5.41
N THR A 100 -10.28 -22.25 6.66
CA THR A 100 -10.06 -21.27 7.73
C THR A 100 -9.52 -21.94 8.99
N LEU A 101 -8.81 -21.19 9.84
CA LEU A 101 -8.34 -21.66 11.13
C LEU A 101 -9.32 -21.24 12.23
N LYS A 102 -9.63 -22.18 13.13
CA LYS A 102 -10.47 -21.97 14.32
C LYS A 102 -9.62 -22.23 15.56
N ASP A 103 -9.70 -21.34 16.55
CA ASP A 103 -9.00 -21.49 17.83
C ASP A 103 -9.77 -22.42 18.78
N ASP A 104 -9.83 -23.69 18.39
CA ASP A 104 -10.56 -24.73 19.12
C ASP A 104 -9.95 -26.12 18.87
N GLY A 105 -10.68 -27.17 19.29
CA GLY A 105 -10.30 -28.57 19.08
C GLY A 105 -10.46 -29.09 17.64
N THR A 106 -10.77 -28.24 16.65
CA THR A 106 -10.89 -28.64 15.24
C THR A 106 -9.57 -29.23 14.76
N PHE A 107 -9.64 -30.33 14.02
CA PHE A 107 -8.46 -31.03 13.52
C PHE A 107 -8.03 -30.54 12.14
N TYR A 108 -6.74 -30.25 12.01
CA TYR A 108 -6.08 -29.83 10.78
C TYR A 108 -5.00 -30.83 10.37
N ARG A 109 -4.60 -30.77 9.10
CA ARG A 109 -3.43 -31.45 8.53
C ARG A 109 -2.54 -30.47 7.80
N PHE A 110 -1.24 -30.78 7.77
CA PHE A 110 -0.31 -30.14 6.84
C PHE A 110 -0.49 -30.72 5.43
N GLN A 111 -0.41 -29.84 4.43
CA GLN A 111 -0.44 -30.21 3.03
C GLN A 111 0.92 -30.73 2.56
N ALA A 112 0.89 -31.70 1.65
CA ALA A 112 2.09 -32.22 1.02
C ALA A 112 2.78 -31.13 0.16
N PRO A 113 4.12 -31.00 0.21
CA PRO A 113 4.85 -30.01 -0.59
C PRO A 113 4.56 -30.04 -2.09
N TYR A 114 4.19 -31.20 -2.63
CA TYR A 114 3.75 -31.34 -4.01
C TYR A 114 2.55 -30.42 -4.35
N PHE A 115 1.61 -30.26 -3.43
CA PHE A 115 0.42 -29.42 -3.61
C PHE A 115 0.60 -27.97 -3.16
N TRP A 116 1.81 -27.55 -2.79
CA TRP A 116 2.04 -26.15 -2.40
C TRP A 116 1.89 -25.19 -3.58
N PRO A 117 1.32 -23.99 -3.36
CA PRO A 117 1.07 -23.02 -4.42
C PRO A 117 2.36 -22.44 -5.04
N SER A 118 3.52 -22.57 -4.39
CA SER A 118 4.83 -22.23 -4.95
C SER A 118 5.21 -23.05 -6.17
N ASN A 119 4.62 -24.23 -6.35
CA ASN A 119 4.75 -25.02 -7.58
C ASN A 119 3.98 -24.42 -8.76
N CYS A 120 3.36 -23.24 -8.58
CA CYS A 120 2.69 -22.47 -9.63
C CYS A 120 1.62 -23.27 -10.38
N TRP A 121 0.79 -23.99 -9.63
CA TRP A 121 -0.30 -24.81 -10.16
C TRP A 121 -1.35 -23.98 -10.92
N GLU A 122 -1.61 -24.38 -12.17
CA GLU A 122 -2.73 -23.88 -12.98
C GLU A 122 -3.62 -25.07 -13.43
N PRO A 123 -4.37 -25.71 -12.50
CA PRO A 123 -5.10 -26.94 -12.81
C PRO A 123 -6.28 -26.69 -13.74
N GLU A 124 -6.42 -27.56 -14.74
CA GLU A 124 -7.44 -27.42 -15.76
C GLU A 124 -8.82 -27.93 -15.29
N ASN A 125 -9.86 -27.54 -16.02
CA ASN A 125 -11.21 -28.06 -15.79
C ASN A 125 -11.32 -29.56 -16.08
N THR A 126 -10.47 -30.10 -16.96
CA THR A 126 -10.40 -31.55 -17.22
C THR A 126 -9.94 -32.31 -15.98
N ASP A 127 -8.90 -31.82 -15.30
CA ASP A 127 -8.38 -32.43 -14.07
C ASP A 127 -9.42 -32.42 -12.95
N TYR A 128 -10.14 -31.30 -12.80
CA TYR A 128 -11.22 -31.19 -11.81
C TYR A 128 -12.38 -32.15 -12.11
N ALA A 129 -12.74 -32.33 -13.39
CA ALA A 129 -13.75 -33.29 -13.80
C ALA A 129 -13.35 -34.74 -13.45
N ILE A 130 -12.07 -35.11 -13.66
CA ILE A 130 -11.53 -36.42 -13.27
C ILE A 130 -11.62 -36.59 -11.75
N TYR A 131 -11.22 -35.59 -10.98
CA TYR A 131 -11.29 -35.62 -9.52
C TYR A 131 -12.72 -35.83 -8.98
N LEU A 132 -13.68 -35.05 -9.46
CA LEU A 132 -15.08 -35.16 -9.06
C LEU A 132 -15.68 -36.51 -9.49
N CYS A 133 -15.40 -36.94 -10.74
CA CYS A 133 -15.82 -38.25 -11.23
C CYS A 133 -15.26 -39.38 -10.35
N LYS A 134 -13.95 -39.34 -10.04
CA LYS A 134 -13.28 -40.29 -9.15
C LYS A 134 -13.97 -40.37 -7.78
N ARG A 135 -14.37 -39.24 -7.19
CA ARG A 135 -15.06 -39.20 -5.90
C ARG A 135 -16.42 -39.89 -5.94
N THR A 136 -17.22 -39.64 -6.98
CA THR A 136 -18.53 -40.29 -7.13
C THR A 136 -18.43 -41.82 -7.26
N MET A 137 -17.33 -42.34 -7.82
CA MET A 137 -17.13 -43.79 -8.02
C MET A 137 -16.74 -44.55 -6.73
N GLN A 138 -16.39 -43.85 -5.65
CA GLN A 138 -15.90 -44.51 -4.44
C GLN A 138 -17.00 -44.96 -3.48
N ASN A 139 -18.25 -44.49 -3.63
CA ASN A 139 -19.41 -44.86 -2.80
C ASN A 139 -19.12 -44.84 -1.28
N LYS A 140 -18.53 -43.75 -0.79
CA LYS A 140 -18.23 -43.54 0.64
C LYS A 140 -18.81 -42.20 1.07
N ALA A 141 -19.59 -42.18 2.15
CA ALA A 141 -20.19 -40.96 2.69
C ALA A 141 -19.20 -39.79 2.86
N ARG A 142 -17.99 -40.05 3.37
CA ARG A 142 -16.93 -39.04 3.54
C ARG A 142 -16.40 -38.41 2.23
N LEU A 143 -16.74 -38.98 1.08
CA LEU A 143 -16.30 -38.55 -0.25
C LEU A 143 -17.47 -38.08 -1.11
N GLU A 144 -18.69 -38.09 -0.57
CA GLU A 144 -19.88 -37.55 -1.24
C GLU A 144 -19.61 -36.10 -1.64
N LEU A 145 -20.11 -35.72 -2.81
CA LEU A 145 -19.95 -34.37 -3.32
C LEU A 145 -20.83 -33.42 -2.51
N ALA A 146 -20.28 -32.27 -2.13
CA ALA A 146 -21.11 -31.17 -1.67
C ALA A 146 -21.97 -30.63 -2.82
N ASP A 147 -23.04 -29.90 -2.51
CA ASP A 147 -23.98 -29.39 -3.53
C ASP A 147 -23.29 -28.58 -4.63
N TYR A 148 -22.37 -27.68 -4.26
CA TYR A 148 -21.62 -26.88 -5.23
C TYR A 148 -20.67 -27.74 -6.10
N GLU A 149 -20.13 -28.83 -5.56
CA GLU A 149 -19.29 -29.77 -6.30
C GLU A 149 -20.13 -30.59 -7.29
N ALA A 150 -21.34 -30.99 -6.89
CA ALA A 150 -22.29 -31.68 -7.76
C ALA A 150 -22.76 -30.78 -8.91
N GLU A 151 -23.04 -29.50 -8.63
CA GLU A 151 -23.35 -28.51 -9.66
C GLU A 151 -22.17 -28.30 -10.64
N ASN A 152 -20.96 -28.18 -10.10
CA ASN A 152 -19.74 -28.11 -10.90
C ASN A 152 -19.56 -29.34 -11.78
N LEU A 153 -19.76 -30.55 -11.25
CA LEU A 153 -19.69 -31.79 -12.01
C LEU A 153 -20.71 -31.80 -13.15
N ALA A 154 -21.97 -31.41 -12.89
CA ALA A 154 -23.01 -31.34 -13.90
C ALA A 154 -22.68 -30.32 -15.02
N ARG A 155 -22.05 -29.20 -14.67
CA ARG A 155 -21.54 -28.22 -15.64
C ARG A 155 -20.40 -28.78 -16.49
N LEU A 156 -19.45 -29.48 -15.88
CA LEU A 156 -18.31 -30.09 -16.56
C LEU A 156 -18.74 -31.23 -17.48
N GLN A 157 -19.71 -32.05 -17.06
CA GLN A 157 -20.31 -33.09 -17.90
C GLN A 157 -20.93 -32.51 -19.17
N ARG A 158 -21.64 -31.38 -19.07
CA ARG A 158 -22.16 -30.66 -20.23
C ARG A 158 -21.04 -30.10 -21.11
N ALA A 159 -20.03 -29.47 -20.51
CA ALA A 159 -18.91 -28.87 -21.25
C ALA A 159 -18.04 -29.92 -21.97
N PHE A 160 -17.85 -31.09 -21.37
CA PHE A 160 -16.99 -32.15 -21.87
C PHE A 160 -17.74 -33.38 -22.37
N ALA A 161 -19.02 -33.25 -22.76
CA ALA A 161 -19.88 -34.37 -23.12
C ALA A 161 -19.24 -35.36 -24.14
N ARG A 162 -18.54 -34.83 -25.16
CA ARG A 162 -17.86 -35.63 -26.19
C ARG A 162 -16.58 -36.33 -25.72
N LYS A 163 -15.97 -35.86 -24.63
CA LYS A 163 -14.74 -36.41 -24.05
C LYS A 163 -15.00 -37.14 -22.73
N TRP A 164 -16.26 -37.27 -22.31
CA TRP A 164 -16.63 -37.77 -20.98
C TRP A 164 -16.17 -39.22 -20.75
N GLU A 165 -16.21 -40.07 -21.77
CA GLU A 165 -15.72 -41.46 -21.67
C GLU A 165 -14.22 -41.51 -21.31
N PHE A 166 -13.40 -40.61 -21.85
CA PHE A 166 -11.98 -40.54 -21.51
C PHE A 166 -11.76 -40.06 -20.07
N ILE A 167 -12.53 -39.06 -19.62
CA ILE A 167 -12.51 -38.57 -18.23
C ILE A 167 -12.89 -39.70 -17.27
N PHE A 168 -13.95 -40.44 -17.58
CA PHE A 168 -14.39 -41.58 -16.78
C PHE A 168 -13.33 -42.69 -16.73
N MET A 169 -12.72 -43.04 -17.87
CA MET A 169 -11.67 -44.05 -17.93
C MET A 169 -10.44 -43.65 -17.10
N GLN A 170 -10.02 -42.38 -17.17
CA GLN A 170 -8.92 -41.87 -16.35
C GLN A 170 -9.27 -41.89 -14.85
N ALA A 171 -10.47 -41.46 -14.47
CA ALA A 171 -10.94 -41.53 -13.09
C ALA A 171 -10.96 -42.98 -12.57
N GLU A 172 -11.46 -43.93 -13.36
CA GLU A 172 -11.47 -45.34 -13.01
C GLU A 172 -10.06 -45.92 -12.81
N ALA A 173 -9.12 -45.57 -13.71
CA ALA A 173 -7.72 -45.97 -13.59
C ALA A 173 -7.09 -45.46 -12.29
N GLN A 174 -7.35 -44.20 -11.91
CA GLN A 174 -6.90 -43.64 -10.63
C GLN A 174 -7.53 -44.36 -9.43
N VAL A 175 -8.84 -44.66 -9.45
CA VAL A 175 -9.49 -45.45 -8.39
C VAL A 175 -8.83 -46.81 -8.23
N LYS A 176 -8.47 -47.49 -9.33
CA LYS A 176 -7.78 -48.80 -9.29
C LYS A 176 -6.42 -48.69 -8.62
N ILE A 177 -5.67 -47.61 -8.87
CA ILE A 177 -4.39 -47.34 -8.21
C ILE A 177 -4.60 -47.06 -6.72
N ASP A 178 -5.55 -46.19 -6.37
CA ASP A 178 -5.83 -45.82 -4.98
C ASP A 178 -6.34 -46.99 -4.14
N ARG A 179 -7.00 -47.97 -4.75
CA ARG A 179 -7.41 -49.21 -4.08
C ARG A 179 -6.25 -50.11 -3.65
N LYS A 180 -5.05 -49.95 -4.25
CA LYS A 180 -3.84 -50.70 -3.88
C LYS A 180 -3.15 -50.14 -2.63
N LYS A 181 -3.41 -48.87 -2.29
CA LYS A 181 -2.86 -48.21 -1.09
C LYS A 181 -3.58 -48.68 0.17
N ASP A 182 -2.90 -48.62 1.30
CA ASP A 182 -3.54 -48.98 2.57
C ASP A 182 -4.65 -47.98 2.95
N LYS A 183 -5.56 -48.42 3.83
CA LYS A 183 -6.76 -47.62 4.17
C LYS A 183 -6.41 -46.28 4.81
N THR A 184 -5.34 -46.21 5.58
CA THR A 184 -4.89 -45.01 6.29
C THR A 184 -4.24 -44.04 5.31
N GLU A 185 -3.26 -44.51 4.55
CA GLU A 185 -2.57 -43.71 3.53
C GLU A 185 -3.57 -43.13 2.53
N ARG A 186 -4.48 -43.96 2.00
CA ARG A 186 -5.53 -43.49 1.08
C ARG A 186 -6.39 -42.38 1.68
N LYS A 187 -6.76 -42.46 2.97
CA LYS A 187 -7.56 -41.41 3.62
C LYS A 187 -6.81 -40.07 3.68
N ILE A 188 -5.49 -40.12 3.93
CA ILE A 188 -4.65 -38.92 4.00
C ILE A 188 -4.53 -38.31 2.60
N LEU A 189 -4.19 -39.12 1.60
CA LEU A 189 -4.07 -38.67 0.21
C LEU A 189 -5.38 -38.11 -0.34
N ASP A 190 -6.52 -38.76 -0.10
CA ASP A 190 -7.85 -38.25 -0.47
C ASP A 190 -8.10 -36.85 0.14
N SER A 191 -7.70 -36.65 1.40
CA SER A 191 -7.90 -35.36 2.09
C SER A 191 -6.94 -34.27 1.62
N GLN A 192 -5.71 -34.61 1.24
CA GLN A 192 -4.74 -33.69 0.66
C GLN A 192 -5.15 -33.22 -0.73
N GLU A 193 -5.62 -34.14 -1.58
CA GLU A 193 -6.15 -33.82 -2.91
C GLU A 193 -7.43 -32.98 -2.81
N ARG A 194 -8.32 -33.26 -1.84
CA ARG A 194 -9.46 -32.39 -1.54
C ARG A 194 -9.01 -30.97 -1.20
N ALA A 195 -8.07 -30.81 -0.27
CA ALA A 195 -7.59 -29.51 0.13
C ALA A 195 -6.93 -28.72 -1.01
N PHE A 196 -6.24 -29.41 -1.94
CA PHE A 196 -5.74 -28.79 -3.16
C PHE A 196 -6.89 -28.19 -3.99
N TRP A 197 -7.97 -28.95 -4.21
CA TRP A 197 -9.13 -28.45 -4.95
C TRP A 197 -9.92 -27.38 -4.19
N ASP A 198 -9.93 -27.41 -2.85
CA ASP A 198 -10.56 -26.34 -2.05
C ASP A 198 -9.84 -24.99 -2.22
N VAL A 199 -8.55 -24.97 -2.59
CA VAL A 199 -7.83 -23.74 -2.98
C VAL A 199 -8.18 -23.32 -4.41
N HIS A 200 -8.11 -24.24 -5.36
CA HIS A 200 -8.21 -23.93 -6.79
C HIS A 200 -9.65 -23.85 -7.32
N ARG A 201 -10.62 -24.40 -6.60
CA ARG A 201 -12.06 -24.41 -6.88
C ARG A 201 -12.81 -24.19 -5.55
N PRO A 202 -12.65 -23.02 -4.93
CA PRO A 202 -13.12 -22.76 -3.58
C PRO A 202 -14.64 -22.83 -3.47
N VAL A 203 -15.12 -23.07 -2.25
CA VAL A 203 -16.55 -22.99 -1.90
C VAL A 203 -17.10 -21.61 -2.32
N PRO A 204 -18.29 -21.53 -2.95
CA PRO A 204 -18.89 -20.25 -3.31
C PRO A 204 -18.99 -19.29 -2.12
N GLY A 205 -18.52 -18.05 -2.30
CA GLY A 205 -18.44 -17.03 -1.25
C GLY A 205 -17.08 -16.96 -0.55
N CYS A 206 -16.21 -17.97 -0.69
CA CYS A 206 -14.82 -17.88 -0.25
C CYS A 206 -13.97 -17.09 -1.25
N VAL A 207 -12.94 -16.42 -0.73
CA VAL A 207 -11.95 -15.70 -1.55
C VAL A 207 -11.12 -16.71 -2.32
N ASN A 208 -10.99 -16.50 -3.63
CA ASN A 208 -10.08 -17.29 -4.46
C ASN A 208 -8.64 -16.75 -4.34
N THR A 209 -7.83 -17.43 -3.53
CA THR A 209 -6.45 -17.04 -3.25
C THR A 209 -5.49 -17.19 -4.44
N THR A 210 -5.94 -17.85 -5.52
CA THR A 210 -5.17 -18.01 -6.76
C THR A 210 -5.33 -16.82 -7.73
N GLU A 211 -6.28 -15.92 -7.47
CA GLU A 211 -6.45 -14.71 -8.28
C GLU A 211 -5.31 -13.74 -8.08
N MET A 212 -4.82 -13.18 -9.20
CA MET A 212 -3.66 -12.29 -9.21
C MET A 212 -4.03 -10.94 -9.84
N ASP A 213 -3.53 -9.85 -9.23
CA ASP A 213 -3.67 -8.49 -9.77
C ASP A 213 -3.18 -8.44 -11.23
N ILE A 214 -3.99 -7.87 -12.12
CA ILE A 214 -3.71 -7.78 -13.57
C ILE A 214 -2.34 -7.14 -13.87
N ARG A 215 -1.86 -6.23 -13.02
CA ARG A 215 -0.53 -5.62 -13.13
C ARG A 215 0.55 -6.64 -12.83
N LYS A 216 0.37 -7.55 -11.87
CA LYS A 216 1.29 -8.67 -11.60
C LYS A 216 1.30 -9.66 -12.76
N CYS A 217 0.12 -10.02 -13.31
CA CYS A 217 0.02 -10.87 -14.50
C CYS A 217 0.77 -10.32 -15.71
N ARG A 218 0.66 -9.01 -15.98
CA ARG A 218 1.38 -8.35 -17.07
C ARG A 218 2.89 -8.36 -16.88
N ARG A 219 3.36 -8.21 -15.63
CA ARG A 219 4.79 -8.26 -15.30
C ARG A 219 5.38 -9.65 -15.53
N MET A 220 4.66 -10.70 -15.15
CA MET A 220 5.08 -12.09 -15.41
C MET A 220 5.19 -12.38 -16.92
N LYS A 221 4.25 -11.87 -17.72
CA LYS A 221 4.26 -12.09 -19.18
C LYS A 221 5.28 -11.23 -19.94
N ASN A 222 5.79 -10.16 -19.34
CA ASN A 222 6.72 -9.20 -19.97
C ASN A 222 7.75 -8.62 -18.95
N PRO A 223 8.66 -9.43 -18.41
CA PRO A 223 9.61 -9.00 -17.37
C PRO A 223 10.52 -7.84 -17.81
N GLN A 224 10.78 -7.72 -19.12
CA GLN A 224 11.65 -6.67 -19.68
C GLN A 224 11.05 -5.26 -19.67
N ARG A 225 9.71 -5.10 -19.62
CA ARG A 225 9.07 -3.78 -19.59
C ARG A 225 9.12 -3.08 -18.22
N VAL A 226 9.40 -3.83 -17.17
CA VAL A 226 9.36 -3.35 -15.77
C VAL A 226 10.70 -2.76 -15.33
N LYS A 227 11.81 -3.11 -16.01
CA LYS A 227 13.14 -2.53 -15.75
C LYS A 227 13.26 -1.06 -16.17
N LYS A 228 12.22 -0.44 -16.71
CA LYS A 228 12.15 1.00 -16.99
C LYS A 228 11.12 1.68 -16.08
N SER A 229 11.53 2.04 -14.86
CA SER A 229 11.40 3.42 -14.33
C SER A 229 11.43 3.47 -12.79
N VAL A 230 12.33 4.32 -12.27
CA VAL A 230 11.97 5.40 -11.33
C VAL A 230 12.69 6.72 -11.72
N TYR A 231 13.80 6.69 -12.48
CA TYR A 231 14.50 7.92 -12.93
C TYR A 231 14.93 7.95 -14.41
N GLY A 232 14.37 7.08 -15.26
CA GLY A 232 14.74 7.04 -16.68
C GLY A 232 13.73 7.79 -17.54
N VAL A 233 14.15 8.91 -18.14
CA VAL A 233 13.42 9.64 -19.18
C VAL A 233 12.97 8.68 -20.29
N THR A 234 11.69 8.72 -20.64
CA THR A 234 11.08 7.98 -21.73
C THR A 234 11.51 8.57 -23.07
N GLU A 235 12.09 7.75 -23.95
CA GLU A 235 12.04 7.99 -25.39
C GLU A 235 10.99 7.07 -26.01
N ASP A 236 10.08 7.66 -26.76
CA ASP A 236 9.07 7.01 -27.59
C ASP A 236 9.72 6.08 -28.62
N SER A 237 9.19 4.86 -28.74
CA SER A 237 9.05 4.19 -30.04
C SER A 237 8.26 2.88 -29.97
N GLN A 238 7.19 2.88 -30.76
CA GLN A 238 6.61 1.79 -31.55
C GLN A 238 5.83 0.66 -30.85
N SER A 239 4.56 0.60 -31.26
CA SER A 239 3.63 -0.52 -31.22
C SER A 239 4.11 -1.67 -32.11
N GLN A 240 4.38 -2.83 -31.51
CA GLN A 240 4.37 -4.11 -32.23
C GLN A 240 3.64 -5.18 -31.44
N SER A 241 2.81 -5.95 -32.17
CA SER A 241 1.99 -7.09 -31.73
C SER A 241 2.82 -8.22 -31.11
N PRO A 242 2.19 -9.09 -30.28
CA PRO A 242 2.90 -10.09 -29.50
C PRO A 242 3.22 -11.31 -30.37
N VAL A 243 4.42 -11.35 -30.93
CA VAL A 243 4.99 -12.58 -31.46
C VAL A 243 6.03 -13.08 -30.47
N HIS A 244 5.87 -14.35 -30.09
CA HIS A 244 6.73 -15.14 -29.22
C HIS A 244 8.22 -14.90 -29.50
N MET A 245 8.94 -14.34 -28.53
CA MET A 245 10.39 -14.22 -28.56
C MET A 245 10.98 -15.20 -27.54
N PRO A 246 11.91 -16.09 -27.93
CA PRO A 246 12.61 -16.95 -26.99
C PRO A 246 13.46 -16.09 -26.04
N SER A 247 13.65 -16.58 -24.81
CA SER A 247 14.41 -15.94 -23.73
C SER A 247 15.74 -15.39 -24.26
N GLN A 248 15.84 -14.06 -24.35
CA GLN A 248 17.10 -13.44 -24.76
C GLN A 248 18.13 -13.54 -23.64
N PRO A 249 19.39 -13.88 -23.96
CA PRO A 249 20.45 -14.01 -22.98
C PRO A 249 20.72 -12.67 -22.27
N VAL A 250 21.12 -12.76 -21.01
CA VAL A 250 21.52 -11.64 -20.13
C VAL A 250 22.33 -10.63 -20.94
N ARG A 251 21.78 -9.42 -21.09
CA ARG A 251 22.43 -8.33 -21.84
C ARG A 251 23.78 -8.05 -21.19
N LYS A 252 24.87 -8.35 -21.89
CA LYS A 252 26.22 -8.03 -21.43
C LYS A 252 26.34 -6.51 -21.28
N THR A 253 26.79 -6.06 -20.11
CA THR A 253 27.01 -4.63 -19.81
C THR A 253 27.85 -4.00 -20.90
N THR A 254 27.34 -2.95 -21.52
CA THR A 254 28.05 -2.25 -22.61
C THR A 254 28.92 -1.13 -22.07
N LYS A 255 29.88 -0.65 -22.88
CA LYS A 255 30.69 0.53 -22.55
C LYS A 255 29.82 1.76 -22.26
N ASP A 256 28.70 1.92 -22.94
CA ASP A 256 27.80 3.05 -22.75
C ASP A 256 26.99 2.93 -21.46
N ASP A 257 26.65 1.72 -21.02
CA ASP A 257 26.03 1.49 -19.72
C ASP A 257 26.98 1.90 -18.58
N VAL A 258 28.27 1.54 -18.70
CA VAL A 258 29.31 1.95 -17.74
C VAL A 258 29.47 3.47 -17.72
N ARG A 259 29.49 4.13 -18.89
CA ARG A 259 29.56 5.61 -18.97
C ARG A 259 28.37 6.27 -18.27
N LYS A 260 27.15 5.79 -18.51
CA LYS A 260 25.93 6.28 -17.83
C LYS A 260 26.01 6.08 -16.32
N GLN A 261 26.53 4.93 -15.88
CA GLN A 261 26.73 4.66 -14.46
C GLN A 261 27.74 5.61 -13.83
N ILE A 262 28.86 5.90 -14.50
CA ILE A 262 29.85 6.89 -14.05
C ILE A 262 29.20 8.27 -13.93
N THR A 263 28.49 8.73 -14.97
CA THR A 263 27.78 10.01 -14.94
C THR A 263 26.79 10.08 -13.78
N PHE A 264 26.00 9.02 -13.58
CA PHE A 264 25.05 8.94 -12.47
C PHE A 264 25.74 9.02 -11.10
N LEU A 265 26.83 8.26 -10.90
CA LEU A 265 27.57 8.25 -9.65
C LEU A 265 28.23 9.60 -9.35
N ASN A 266 28.80 10.25 -10.36
CA ASN A 266 29.36 11.60 -10.20
C ASN A 266 28.29 12.58 -9.71
N VAL A 267 27.09 12.55 -10.33
CA VAL A 267 25.95 13.37 -9.87
C VAL A 267 25.54 13.03 -8.43
N GLN A 268 25.63 11.76 -8.00
CA GLN A 268 25.32 11.41 -6.61
C GLN A 268 26.37 11.92 -5.62
N ILE A 269 27.65 11.97 -6.00
CA ILE A 269 28.74 12.47 -5.14
C ILE A 269 28.60 13.97 -4.91
N ASP A 270 28.14 14.71 -5.91
CA ASP A 270 27.96 16.17 -5.83
C ASP A 270 26.75 16.57 -4.95
N ARG A 271 25.90 15.62 -4.55
CA ARG A 271 24.75 15.90 -3.68
C ARG A 271 25.18 16.17 -2.25
N HIS A 272 24.91 17.39 -1.77
CA HIS A 272 25.12 17.75 -0.38
C HIS A 272 24.25 16.90 0.56
N CYS A 273 24.89 16.05 1.36
CA CYS A 273 24.24 15.22 2.36
C CYS A 273 24.39 15.82 3.76
N LEU A 274 23.36 15.66 4.60
CA LEU A 274 23.40 16.03 6.00
C LEU A 274 23.78 14.82 6.87
N LYS A 275 24.39 15.08 8.02
CA LYS A 275 24.66 14.04 9.03
C LYS A 275 23.34 13.45 9.54
N MET A 276 23.29 12.14 9.74
CA MET A 276 22.08 11.46 10.20
C MET A 276 21.59 11.99 11.56
N SER A 277 22.48 12.39 12.46
CA SER A 277 22.10 13.02 13.72
C SER A 277 21.31 14.32 13.52
N LYS A 278 21.70 15.14 12.53
CA LYS A 278 20.99 16.39 12.21
C LYS A 278 19.67 16.16 11.51
N VAL A 279 19.60 15.15 10.64
CA VAL A 279 18.33 14.75 10.02
C VAL A 279 17.34 14.23 11.08
N ALA A 280 17.79 13.34 11.96
CA ALA A 280 16.95 12.78 13.01
C ALA A 280 16.46 13.87 13.99
N GLU A 281 17.36 14.73 14.48
CA GLU A 281 17.03 15.87 15.35
C GLU A 281 15.98 16.77 14.68
N SER A 282 16.14 17.11 13.40
CA SER A 282 15.17 17.94 12.67
C SER A 282 13.81 17.28 12.51
N LEU A 283 13.75 15.97 12.24
CA LEU A 283 12.49 15.25 12.06
C LEU A 283 11.73 15.09 13.38
N ILE A 284 12.45 14.84 14.48
CA ILE A 284 11.88 14.76 15.82
C ILE A 284 11.28 16.11 16.21
N THR A 285 12.06 17.19 16.13
CA THR A 285 11.59 18.55 16.47
C THR A 285 10.38 18.96 15.63
N TYR A 286 10.39 18.65 14.32
CA TYR A 286 9.23 18.90 13.47
C TYR A 286 8.01 18.11 13.96
N SER A 287 8.16 16.82 14.24
CA SER A 287 7.04 15.98 14.69
C SER A 287 6.47 16.45 16.04
N GLU A 288 7.34 16.80 16.99
CA GLU A 288 6.95 17.37 18.29
C GLU A 288 6.20 18.69 18.14
N GLN A 289 6.63 19.56 17.22
CA GLN A 289 5.99 20.85 16.96
C GLN A 289 4.54 20.71 16.46
N TYR A 290 4.23 19.67 15.70
CA TYR A 290 2.89 19.41 15.16
C TYR A 290 2.08 18.39 15.98
N LEU A 291 2.63 17.87 17.07
CA LEU A 291 1.97 16.85 17.90
C LEU A 291 0.59 17.30 18.42
N GLU A 292 0.47 18.56 18.83
CA GLU A 292 -0.81 19.16 19.29
C GLU A 292 -1.85 19.29 18.16
N TYR A 293 -1.42 19.21 16.90
CA TYR A 293 -2.26 19.37 15.70
C TYR A 293 -2.60 18.05 15.02
N ASP A 294 -2.09 16.92 15.50
CA ASP A 294 -2.37 15.59 14.95
C ASP A 294 -3.61 14.98 15.63
N PRO A 295 -4.75 14.84 14.94
CA PRO A 295 -5.98 14.32 15.54
C PRO A 295 -5.92 12.85 15.95
N PHE A 296 -4.90 12.09 15.52
CA PHE A 296 -4.68 10.70 15.95
C PHE A 296 -3.98 10.59 17.29
N ILE A 297 -3.21 11.63 17.68
CA ILE A 297 -2.42 11.64 18.91
C ILE A 297 -3.07 12.57 19.94
N THR A 298 -3.39 13.80 19.53
CA THR A 298 -4.03 14.81 20.38
C THR A 298 -5.50 14.95 19.97
N PRO A 299 -6.47 14.81 20.90
CA PRO A 299 -7.88 14.99 20.57
C PRO A 299 -8.17 16.36 19.95
N ALA A 300 -8.84 16.37 18.80
CA ALA A 300 -9.26 17.61 18.16
C ALA A 300 -10.35 18.31 18.98
N GLU A 301 -10.24 19.63 19.16
CA GLU A 301 -11.25 20.46 19.82
C GLU A 301 -12.18 21.14 18.80
N PRO A 302 -13.52 21.08 18.96
CA PRO A 302 -14.24 20.56 20.12
C PRO A 302 -14.37 19.03 20.16
N SER A 303 -14.37 18.37 18.99
CA SER A 303 -14.38 16.92 18.88
C SER A 303 -13.89 16.48 17.50
N ASN A 304 -13.54 15.20 17.35
CA ASN A 304 -13.19 14.63 16.05
C ASN A 304 -14.49 14.27 15.29
N PRO A 305 -14.77 14.88 14.11
CA PRO A 305 -16.00 14.64 13.38
C PRO A 305 -16.26 13.18 13.02
N TRP A 306 -15.19 12.37 12.84
CA TRP A 306 -15.30 10.94 12.51
C TRP A 306 -15.69 10.05 13.68
N ILE A 307 -15.57 10.54 14.92
CA ILE A 307 -15.89 9.80 16.15
C ILE A 307 -17.23 10.26 16.71
N ASN A 308 -17.53 11.55 16.58
CA ASN A 308 -18.66 12.19 17.25
C ASN A 308 -19.79 12.61 16.30
N ASP A 309 -19.63 12.43 14.99
CA ASP A 309 -20.58 12.86 13.94
C ASP A 309 -20.94 14.37 14.06
N ASP A 310 -20.01 15.17 14.56
CA ASP A 310 -20.14 16.61 14.74
C ASP A 310 -19.16 17.35 13.81
N THR A 311 -19.69 18.08 12.83
CA THR A 311 -18.90 18.79 11.82
C THR A 311 -18.37 20.15 12.27
N VAL A 312 -18.68 20.59 13.50
CA VAL A 312 -18.28 21.92 14.00
C VAL A 312 -16.77 22.15 13.90
N PHE A 313 -15.94 21.12 14.11
CA PHE A 313 -14.49 21.25 13.91
C PHE A 313 -14.11 21.69 12.49
N TRP A 314 -14.71 21.07 11.45
CA TRP A 314 -14.45 21.44 10.07
C TRP A 314 -14.94 22.85 9.76
N ASP A 315 -16.11 23.24 10.27
CA ASP A 315 -16.67 24.59 10.10
C ASP A 315 -15.75 25.66 10.72
N LEU A 316 -15.14 25.36 11.87
CA LEU A 316 -14.15 26.23 12.52
C LEU A 316 -12.85 26.33 11.71
N GLU A 317 -12.38 25.24 11.11
CA GLU A 317 -11.15 25.24 10.30
C GLU A 317 -11.29 26.02 8.99
N ILE A 318 -12.47 26.05 8.36
CA ILE A 318 -12.73 26.87 7.15
C ILE A 318 -13.18 28.31 7.44
N SER A 319 -13.40 28.64 8.72
CA SER A 319 -13.84 29.97 9.15
C SER A 319 -12.88 31.07 8.70
N LYS A 320 -13.44 32.25 8.41
CA LYS A 320 -12.66 33.48 8.17
C LYS A 320 -12.12 34.10 9.47
N GLU A 321 -12.70 33.72 10.61
CA GLU A 321 -12.21 34.05 11.95
C GLU A 321 -11.38 32.86 12.47
N PRO A 322 -10.04 32.93 12.38
CA PRO A 322 -9.20 31.79 12.71
C PRO A 322 -9.15 31.57 14.22
N SER A 323 -9.10 30.31 14.65
CA SER A 323 -8.90 29.96 16.05
C SER A 323 -7.48 30.33 16.50
N GLN A 324 -7.28 30.52 17.81
CA GLN A 324 -5.95 30.73 18.38
C GLN A 324 -4.98 29.60 18.01
N HIS A 325 -5.47 28.37 17.97
CA HIS A 325 -4.72 27.19 17.57
C HIS A 325 -4.23 27.31 16.12
N ARG A 326 -5.12 27.66 15.19
CA ARG A 326 -4.79 27.89 13.77
C ARG A 326 -3.79 29.04 13.59
N VAL A 327 -3.96 30.15 14.33
CA VAL A 327 -3.01 31.29 14.30
C VAL A 327 -1.64 30.91 14.87
N LYS A 328 -1.56 30.14 15.96
CA LYS A 328 -0.28 29.67 16.53
C LYS A 328 0.55 28.90 15.51
N ARG A 329 -0.10 28.09 14.67
CA ARG A 329 0.53 27.29 13.61
C ARG A 329 1.23 28.14 12.55
N TRP A 330 0.69 29.31 12.24
CA TRP A 330 1.32 30.27 11.32
C TRP A 330 2.73 30.67 11.77
N GLY A 331 3.01 30.67 13.08
CA GLY A 331 4.33 30.97 13.62
C GLY A 331 5.40 29.91 13.36
N PHE A 332 5.02 28.71 12.91
CA PHE A 332 5.97 27.59 12.74
C PHE A 332 6.86 27.78 11.53
N SER A 333 6.31 28.29 10.42
CA SER A 333 7.07 28.62 9.22
C SER A 333 6.27 29.53 8.31
N ILE A 334 6.96 30.26 7.43
CA ILE A 334 6.30 31.06 6.38
C ILE A 334 5.39 30.19 5.50
N ASP A 335 5.73 28.91 5.31
CA ASP A 335 4.90 27.98 4.54
C ASP A 335 3.52 27.76 5.19
N GLU A 336 3.43 27.74 6.52
CA GLU A 336 2.14 27.60 7.22
C GLU A 336 1.25 28.83 7.01
N VAL A 337 1.83 30.05 7.05
CA VAL A 337 1.10 31.28 6.71
C VAL A 337 0.63 31.28 5.26
N LEU A 338 1.52 30.89 4.32
CA LEU A 338 1.23 30.97 2.89
C LEU A 338 0.22 29.90 2.42
N LYS A 339 0.20 28.72 3.08
CA LYS A 339 -0.80 27.68 2.84
C LYS A 339 -2.19 28.07 3.32
N ASP A 340 -2.27 28.80 4.45
CA ASP A 340 -3.52 29.23 5.03
C ASP A 340 -4.10 30.44 4.28
N PRO A 341 -5.33 30.38 3.71
CA PRO A 341 -5.91 31.52 3.00
C PRO A 341 -6.08 32.77 3.87
N VAL A 342 -6.43 32.61 5.15
CA VAL A 342 -6.60 33.71 6.11
C VAL A 342 -5.24 34.21 6.57
N GLY A 343 -4.30 33.30 6.84
CA GLY A 343 -2.92 33.65 7.19
C GLY A 343 -2.26 34.50 6.10
N ARG A 344 -2.40 34.08 4.84
CA ARG A 344 -1.91 34.81 3.66
C ARG A 344 -2.54 36.20 3.51
N ASP A 345 -3.84 36.33 3.73
CA ASP A 345 -4.55 37.62 3.68
C ASP A 345 -4.05 38.57 4.79
N GLN A 346 -3.87 38.08 6.01
CA GLN A 346 -3.31 38.87 7.11
C GLN A 346 -1.85 39.28 6.85
N PHE A 347 -1.05 38.36 6.32
CA PHE A 347 0.33 38.66 5.94
C PHE A 347 0.39 39.70 4.82
N LEU A 348 -0.45 39.59 3.79
CA LEU A 348 -0.54 40.57 2.71
C LEU A 348 -0.92 41.96 3.23
N ARG A 349 -1.93 42.07 4.10
CA ARG A 349 -2.33 43.36 4.71
C ARG A 349 -1.21 43.99 5.52
N PHE A 350 -0.45 43.17 6.24
CA PHE A 350 0.73 43.64 6.96
C PHE A 350 1.76 44.23 5.98
N LEU A 351 2.08 43.53 4.89
CA LEU A 351 3.02 44.05 3.88
C LEU A 351 2.52 45.31 3.18
N GLU A 352 1.21 45.41 2.92
CA GLU A 352 0.60 46.63 2.36
C GLU A 352 0.75 47.82 3.31
N SER A 353 0.62 47.60 4.62
CA SER A 353 0.83 48.65 5.63
C SER A 353 2.27 49.15 5.70
N GLU A 354 3.22 48.34 5.24
CA GLU A 354 4.65 48.68 5.15
C GLU A 354 5.11 48.98 3.72
N PHE A 355 4.17 49.11 2.77
CA PHE A 355 4.47 49.36 1.35
C PHE A 355 5.47 48.35 0.73
N SER A 356 5.36 47.07 1.09
CA SER A 356 6.25 45.98 0.63
C SER A 356 5.50 44.73 0.11
N SER A 357 4.24 44.93 -0.30
CA SER A 357 3.33 43.85 -0.73
C SER A 357 3.67 43.23 -2.09
N GLU A 358 4.46 43.93 -2.92
CA GLU A 358 4.86 43.50 -4.25
C GLU A 358 5.56 42.14 -4.27
N ASN A 359 6.38 41.86 -3.23
CA ASN A 359 7.09 40.59 -3.10
C ASN A 359 6.13 39.39 -2.97
N LEU A 360 5.12 39.52 -2.12
CA LEU A 360 4.13 38.45 -1.94
C LEU A 360 3.20 38.33 -3.15
N ARG A 361 2.81 39.46 -3.76
CA ARG A 361 1.98 39.46 -4.98
C ARG A 361 2.70 38.78 -6.14
N PHE A 362 3.97 39.09 -6.36
CA PHE A 362 4.81 38.40 -7.34
C PHE A 362 4.89 36.90 -7.04
N TRP A 363 5.22 36.52 -5.80
CA TRP A 363 5.33 35.11 -5.44
C TRP A 363 4.03 34.34 -5.69
N LEU A 364 2.88 34.94 -5.37
CA LEU A 364 1.55 34.37 -5.63
C LEU A 364 1.22 34.30 -7.11
N ALA A 365 1.59 35.31 -7.91
CA ALA A 365 1.40 35.29 -9.36
C ALA A 365 2.20 34.16 -10.01
N VAL A 366 3.43 33.89 -9.55
CA VAL A 366 4.23 32.76 -10.03
C VAL A 366 3.65 31.41 -9.55
N GLN A 367 3.11 31.31 -8.33
CA GLN A 367 2.40 30.10 -7.88
C GLN A 367 1.15 29.82 -8.73
N ASP A 368 0.45 30.87 -9.15
CA ASP A 368 -0.70 30.78 -10.06
C ASP A 368 -0.27 30.35 -11.47
N LEU A 369 0.80 30.96 -12.02
CA LEU A 369 1.38 30.57 -13.31
C LEU A 369 1.65 29.06 -13.41
N LYS A 370 2.24 28.47 -12.36
CA LYS A 370 2.54 27.03 -12.31
C LYS A 370 1.30 26.15 -12.45
N LYS A 371 0.11 26.67 -12.15
CA LYS A 371 -1.19 25.97 -12.16
C LYS A 371 -2.03 26.28 -13.41
N GLN A 372 -1.66 27.27 -14.23
CA GLN A 372 -2.40 27.66 -15.42
C GLN A 372 -2.47 26.54 -16.47
N PRO A 373 -3.48 26.48 -17.34
CA PRO A 373 -3.46 25.63 -18.54
C PRO A 373 -2.27 25.97 -19.45
N LEU A 374 -1.70 24.99 -20.16
CA LEU A 374 -0.47 25.22 -20.96
C LEU A 374 -0.62 26.33 -22.01
N GLN A 375 -1.81 26.48 -22.58
CA GLN A 375 -2.14 27.52 -23.56
C GLN A 375 -2.05 28.96 -23.00
N ASP A 376 -2.27 29.14 -21.70
CA ASP A 376 -2.32 30.46 -21.06
C ASP A 376 -0.97 30.84 -20.42
N VAL A 377 -0.02 29.89 -20.34
CA VAL A 377 1.29 30.08 -19.69
C VAL A 377 2.08 31.21 -20.34
N ALA A 378 2.14 31.27 -21.68
CA ALA A 378 2.93 32.28 -22.38
C ALA A 378 2.40 33.71 -22.10
N THR A 379 1.09 33.90 -22.18
CA THR A 379 0.45 35.18 -21.86
C THR A 379 0.66 35.55 -20.39
N ARG A 380 0.47 34.59 -19.47
CA ARG A 380 0.64 34.83 -18.04
C ARG A 380 2.08 35.17 -17.66
N VAL A 381 3.07 34.59 -18.36
CA VAL A 381 4.48 34.97 -18.20
C VAL A 381 4.66 36.44 -18.56
N GLU A 382 4.20 36.87 -19.74
CA GLU A 382 4.34 38.27 -20.15
C GLU A 382 3.67 39.23 -19.16
N ASP A 383 2.46 38.92 -18.68
CA ASP A 383 1.76 39.74 -17.70
C ASP A 383 2.56 39.93 -16.40
N ILE A 384 3.15 38.85 -15.88
CA ILE A 384 3.98 38.88 -14.67
C ILE A 384 5.26 39.69 -14.92
N TRP A 385 5.88 39.54 -16.10
CA TRP A 385 7.04 40.34 -16.47
C TRP A 385 6.71 41.83 -16.45
N GLN A 386 5.63 42.25 -17.11
CA GLN A 386 5.23 43.65 -17.21
C GLN A 386 4.85 44.25 -15.85
N GLU A 387 4.21 43.48 -14.97
CA GLU A 387 3.76 43.97 -13.66
C GLU A 387 4.90 44.14 -12.64
N PHE A 388 5.90 43.24 -12.65
CA PHE A 388 6.89 43.13 -11.57
C PHE A 388 8.36 43.35 -11.98
N LEU A 389 8.74 43.17 -13.24
CA LEU A 389 10.16 43.10 -13.65
C LEU A 389 10.54 43.96 -14.87
N ALA A 390 9.58 44.37 -15.67
CA ALA A 390 9.84 45.24 -16.81
C ALA A 390 10.37 46.62 -16.35
N PRO A 391 11.20 47.29 -17.16
CA PRO A 391 11.64 48.66 -16.86
C PRO A 391 10.43 49.59 -16.68
N GLY A 392 10.28 50.19 -15.50
CA GLY A 392 9.12 51.03 -15.17
C GLY A 392 7.87 50.27 -14.72
N ALA A 393 8.00 48.99 -14.35
CA ALA A 393 6.93 48.18 -13.79
C ALA A 393 6.24 48.86 -12.59
N GLN A 394 4.91 48.77 -12.54
CA GLN A 394 4.09 49.43 -11.51
C GLN A 394 4.34 48.86 -10.11
N SER A 395 4.62 47.56 -10.01
CA SER A 395 4.91 46.84 -8.76
C SER A 395 6.31 46.21 -8.81
N ALA A 396 7.31 47.00 -9.23
CA ALA A 396 8.68 46.50 -9.42
C ALA A 396 9.25 45.86 -8.14
N ILE A 397 9.65 44.59 -8.24
CA ILE A 397 10.30 43.86 -7.14
C ILE A 397 11.81 44.08 -7.15
N ASN A 398 12.44 43.96 -5.97
CA ASN A 398 13.90 44.01 -5.86
C ASN A 398 14.49 42.61 -6.05
N LEU A 399 15.22 42.40 -7.15
CA LEU A 399 15.96 41.17 -7.44
C LEU A 399 17.45 41.47 -7.59
N ASP A 400 18.29 40.50 -7.23
CA ASP A 400 19.70 40.56 -7.57
C ASP A 400 19.92 40.47 -9.10
N SER A 401 21.07 40.99 -9.56
CA SER A 401 21.38 41.05 -10.99
C SER A 401 21.40 39.67 -11.64
N HIS A 402 21.87 38.65 -10.91
CA HIS A 402 21.97 37.28 -11.41
C HIS A 402 20.59 36.68 -11.70
N SER A 403 19.66 36.75 -10.74
CA SER A 403 18.31 36.23 -10.89
C SER A 403 17.53 37.00 -11.96
N TYR A 404 17.75 38.32 -12.07
CA TYR A 404 17.15 39.14 -13.12
C TYR A 404 17.64 38.72 -14.51
N GLU A 405 18.94 38.51 -14.69
CA GLU A 405 19.52 38.07 -15.96
C GLU A 405 19.00 36.70 -16.40
N ILE A 406 18.98 35.72 -15.49
CA ILE A 406 18.44 34.38 -15.78
C ILE A 406 16.96 34.47 -16.16
N THR A 407 16.17 35.20 -15.37
CA THR A 407 14.73 35.37 -15.64
C THR A 407 14.50 36.05 -16.99
N SER A 408 15.27 37.08 -17.33
CA SER A 408 15.17 37.79 -18.61
C SER A 408 15.48 36.88 -19.81
N GLN A 409 16.40 35.91 -19.64
CA GLN A 409 16.65 34.89 -20.67
C GLN A 409 15.50 33.88 -20.74
N ASN A 410 15.01 33.39 -19.61
CA ASN A 410 13.93 32.41 -19.53
C ASN A 410 12.60 32.94 -20.11
N VAL A 411 12.32 34.25 -19.99
CA VAL A 411 11.10 34.85 -20.55
C VAL A 411 11.09 34.79 -22.09
N LYS A 412 12.25 34.64 -22.75
CA LYS A 412 12.31 34.49 -24.22
C LYS A 412 11.72 33.16 -24.71
N ASP A 413 11.69 32.15 -23.84
CA ASP A 413 11.05 30.85 -24.09
C ASP A 413 10.12 30.51 -22.90
N PRO A 414 8.89 31.09 -22.88
CA PRO A 414 8.00 31.01 -21.72
C PRO A 414 7.62 29.59 -21.31
N GLY A 415 7.71 29.31 -20.02
CA GLY A 415 7.31 28.04 -19.42
C GLY A 415 6.82 28.21 -17.97
N ARG A 416 6.30 27.14 -17.38
CA ARG A 416 5.78 27.15 -15.99
C ARG A 416 6.84 27.50 -14.94
N TYR A 417 8.11 27.31 -15.28
CA TYR A 417 9.26 27.50 -14.39
C TYR A 417 10.12 28.70 -14.78
N THR A 418 9.62 29.59 -15.66
CA THR A 418 10.36 30.78 -16.12
C THR A 418 10.87 31.66 -14.98
N TYR A 419 10.10 31.76 -13.90
CA TYR A 419 10.41 32.59 -12.72
C TYR A 419 10.94 31.79 -11.52
N GLU A 420 11.43 30.56 -11.68
CA GLU A 420 11.84 29.73 -10.53
C GLU A 420 12.91 30.42 -9.66
N ASP A 421 13.99 30.90 -10.29
CA ASP A 421 15.11 31.57 -9.61
C ASP A 421 14.65 32.86 -8.90
N ALA A 422 13.89 33.70 -9.61
CA ALA A 422 13.33 34.93 -9.04
C ALA A 422 12.36 34.64 -7.88
N GLN A 423 11.50 33.64 -8.02
CA GLN A 423 10.55 33.24 -6.98
C GLN A 423 11.28 32.72 -5.73
N GLU A 424 12.33 31.92 -5.90
CA GLU A 424 13.13 31.41 -4.79
C GLU A 424 13.85 32.56 -4.04
N HIS A 425 14.41 33.51 -4.78
CA HIS A 425 15.03 34.71 -4.21
C HIS A 425 14.02 35.50 -3.35
N ILE A 426 12.86 35.84 -3.92
CA ILE A 426 11.81 36.60 -3.23
C ILE A 426 11.25 35.83 -2.03
N TYR A 427 11.07 34.51 -2.14
CA TYR A 427 10.63 33.70 -1.01
C TYR A 427 11.64 33.72 0.14
N LYS A 428 12.94 33.58 -0.14
CA LYS A 428 14.01 33.65 0.87
C LYS A 428 14.07 35.03 1.53
N LEU A 429 13.90 36.10 0.75
CA LEU A 429 13.82 37.47 1.26
C LEU A 429 12.64 37.65 2.23
N MET A 430 11.44 37.25 1.82
CA MET A 430 10.26 37.32 2.69
C MET A 430 10.43 36.46 3.95
N LYS A 431 11.02 35.26 3.82
CA LYS A 431 11.22 34.33 4.94
C LYS A 431 12.17 34.89 6.00
N SER A 432 13.25 35.55 5.61
CA SER A 432 14.27 36.05 6.52
C SER A 432 13.93 37.42 7.12
N ASP A 433 13.17 38.25 6.41
CA ASP A 433 12.84 39.61 6.85
C ASP A 433 11.33 39.80 7.13
N SER A 434 10.50 39.89 6.08
CA SER A 434 9.11 40.31 6.20
C SER A 434 8.26 39.40 7.10
N TYR A 435 8.45 38.08 7.02
CA TYR A 435 7.77 37.10 7.87
C TYR A 435 8.20 37.22 9.34
N ALA A 436 9.51 37.41 9.60
CA ALA A 436 10.02 37.60 10.96
C ALA A 436 9.53 38.91 11.59
N ARG A 437 9.29 39.95 10.78
CA ARG A 437 8.64 41.20 11.22
C ARG A 437 7.14 41.00 11.44
N PHE A 438 6.45 40.29 10.56
CA PHE A 438 5.04 39.95 10.72
C PHE A 438 4.75 39.24 12.04
N LEU A 439 5.52 38.21 12.40
CA LEU A 439 5.33 37.49 13.66
C LEU A 439 5.55 38.36 14.91
N ARG A 440 6.33 39.43 14.80
CA ARG A 440 6.56 40.40 15.90
C ARG A 440 5.59 41.58 15.88
N SER A 441 4.81 41.72 14.81
CA SER A 441 3.87 42.83 14.65
C SER A 441 2.66 42.71 15.58
N ASN A 442 2.06 43.84 15.93
CA ASN A 442 0.80 43.84 16.69
C ASN A 442 -0.32 43.11 15.93
N ALA A 443 -0.32 43.16 14.59
CA ALA A 443 -1.33 42.46 13.78
C ALA A 443 -1.37 40.95 14.05
N TYR A 444 -0.21 40.30 14.16
CA TYR A 444 -0.14 38.88 14.51
C TYR A 444 -0.37 38.63 16.00
N GLN A 445 0.26 39.42 16.88
CA GLN A 445 0.16 39.25 18.33
C GLN A 445 -1.27 39.43 18.84
N ASP A 446 -2.02 40.39 18.31
CA ASP A 446 -3.42 40.61 18.66
C ASP A 446 -4.30 39.43 18.26
N LEU A 447 -4.07 38.83 17.08
CA LEU A 447 -4.77 37.60 16.64
C LEU A 447 -4.41 36.39 17.52
N LEU A 448 -3.14 36.27 17.91
CA LEU A 448 -2.67 35.19 18.79
C LEU A 448 -3.23 35.33 20.21
N LEU A 449 -3.46 36.55 20.69
CA LEU A 449 -3.97 36.84 22.04
C LEU A 449 -5.49 36.99 22.12
N ALA A 450 -6.18 37.08 20.97
CA ALA A 450 -7.63 37.20 20.90
C ALA A 450 -8.32 35.94 21.46
N LYS A 451 -8.47 35.89 22.79
CA LYS A 451 -9.37 34.93 23.44
C LYS A 451 -10.79 35.24 23.01
N LYS A 452 -11.51 34.20 22.60
CA LYS A 452 -12.96 34.20 22.35
C LYS A 452 -13.64 35.02 23.46
N LYS A 453 -14.07 36.27 23.17
CA LYS A 453 -15.04 36.97 24.02
C LYS A 453 -16.32 36.16 23.92
N GLY A 454 -16.47 35.18 24.80
CA GLY A 454 -17.67 34.37 24.91
C GLY A 454 -18.85 35.30 25.19
N LYS A 455 -19.62 35.63 24.16
CA LYS A 455 -21.04 35.94 24.37
C LYS A 455 -21.68 34.63 24.81
N SER A 456 -21.68 34.38 26.12
CA SER A 456 -22.64 33.47 26.72
C SER A 456 -24.03 34.02 26.42
N LEU A 457 -24.72 33.37 25.48
CA LEU A 457 -26.11 33.63 25.12
C LEU A 457 -27.04 32.53 25.66
N ALA A 458 -26.63 31.81 26.70
CA ALA A 458 -27.48 30.87 27.42
C ALA A 458 -27.36 31.13 28.92
N GLY A 459 -28.39 31.74 29.52
CA GLY A 459 -28.47 31.88 30.98
C GLY A 459 -29.09 33.15 31.53
N LYS A 460 -30.01 33.82 30.84
CA LYS A 460 -30.92 34.80 31.48
C LYS A 460 -32.31 34.74 30.87
N ARG A 461 -33.18 33.90 31.43
CA ARG A 461 -34.63 34.11 31.64
C ARG A 461 -35.29 32.82 32.10
N LEU A 462 -35.47 32.68 33.42
CA LEU A 462 -36.66 32.05 34.03
C LEU A 462 -36.56 32.18 35.56
N THR A 463 -36.75 33.40 36.04
CA THR A 463 -37.24 33.64 37.40
C THR A 463 -38.35 34.69 37.30
N GLY A 464 -39.55 34.28 37.69
CA GLY A 464 -40.72 35.17 37.82
C GLY A 464 -41.91 34.74 36.98
N LEU A 465 -42.75 33.86 37.53
CA LEU A 465 -44.23 33.98 37.55
C LEU A 465 -44.84 32.63 37.98
N MET A 466 -44.98 32.45 39.30
CA MET A 466 -46.08 31.66 39.87
C MET A 466 -46.62 32.43 41.08
N GLN A 467 -47.53 33.36 40.81
CA GLN A 467 -48.57 33.80 41.72
C GLN A 467 -49.83 34.13 40.90
N SER A 468 -50.98 33.72 41.43
CA SER A 468 -52.37 33.95 40.99
C SER A 468 -52.91 33.13 39.81
N SER A 469 -53.54 31.99 40.08
CA SER A 469 -55.00 31.85 40.27
C SER A 469 -55.33 30.42 40.66
#